data_AF-A0A7W0XSU8-F1
#
_entry.id   AF-A0A7W0XSU8-F1
#
_cell.length_a   1.000
_cell.length_b   1.000
_cell.length_c   1.000
_cell.angle_alpha   90.00
_cell.angle_beta   90.00
_cell.angle_gamma   90.00
#
_symmetry.space_group_name_H-M   'P 1'
#
loop_
_entity.id
_entity.type
_entity.pdbx_description
1 polymer ?
#
loop_
_entity_poly.entity_id
_entity_poly.type
_entity_poly.pdbx_seq_one_letter_code
_entity_poly.pdbx_strand_id
1 'polypeptide(L)'
;MSPATSRSYTAVTNGGLTHSGDSRLARHVRNCVLREDARGARLSKASKDSQRRIDAAVSCLMALDRATVAVPATRVYHVYEL
;
A
#
# COMPACT_ATOMS: atom_id res chain seq x y z
N MET A 1 -3.81 1.45 7.10
CA MET A 1 -4.04 1.91 5.72
C MET A 1 -3.23 3.16 5.41
N SER A 2 -3.29 4.21 6.22
CA SER A 2 -2.70 5.51 5.84
C SER A 2 -1.21 5.51 5.45
N PRO A 3 -0.29 4.89 6.23
CA PRO A 3 1.12 4.83 5.85
C PRO A 3 1.35 4.12 4.51
N ALA A 4 0.57 3.06 4.29
CA ALA A 4 0.62 2.25 3.07
C ALA A 4 0.15 3.06 1.84
N THR A 5 -0.88 3.91 2.01
CA THR A 5 -1.35 4.83 0.96
C THR A 5 -0.26 5.82 0.58
N SER A 6 0.37 6.46 1.57
CA SER A 6 1.44 7.44 1.34
C SER A 6 2.64 6.81 0.65
N ARG A 7 3.11 5.64 1.10
CA ARG A 7 4.22 4.92 0.46
C ARG A 7 3.90 4.54 -0.98
N SER A 8 2.68 4.08 -1.23
CA SER A 8 2.24 3.73 -2.59
C SER A 8 2.21 4.94 -3.52
N TYR A 9 1.73 6.09 -3.03
CA TYR A 9 1.77 7.33 -3.79
C TYR A 9 3.21 7.73 -4.14
N THR A 10 4.13 7.70 -3.17
CA THR A 10 5.54 7.99 -3.40
C THR A 10 6.17 7.03 -4.41
N ALA A 11 5.93 5.71 -4.27
CA ALA A 11 6.47 4.72 -5.19
C ALA A 11 5.96 4.92 -6.62
N VAL A 12 4.67 5.21 -6.82
CA VAL A 12 4.10 5.47 -8.15
C VAL A 12 4.68 6.75 -8.74
N THR A 13 4.68 7.85 -7.99
CA THR A 13 5.15 9.15 -8.48
C THR A 13 6.64 9.13 -8.82
N ASN A 14 7.42 8.34 -8.10
CA ASN A 14 8.85 8.19 -8.34
C ASN A 14 9.20 7.06 -9.33
N GLY A 15 8.21 6.37 -9.92
CA GLY A 15 8.45 5.24 -10.82
C GLY A 15 9.10 4.01 -10.14
N GLY A 16 9.00 3.90 -8.83
CA GLY A 16 9.58 2.83 -8.01
C GLY A 16 8.73 1.55 -7.92
N LEU A 17 7.68 1.42 -8.74
CA LEU A 17 6.81 0.25 -8.78
C LEU A 17 6.44 -0.10 -10.23
N THR A 18 6.48 -1.38 -10.56
CA THR A 18 5.87 -1.95 -11.77
C THR A 18 4.78 -2.94 -11.40
N HIS A 19 3.77 -3.10 -12.26
CA HIS A 19 2.72 -4.10 -12.10
C HIS A 19 2.49 -4.86 -13.41
N SER A 20 1.84 -6.02 -13.35
CA SER A 20 1.58 -6.89 -14.50
C SER A 20 0.67 -6.30 -15.60
N GLY A 21 0.01 -5.16 -15.35
CA GLY A 21 -0.93 -4.55 -16.29
C GLY A 21 -2.33 -5.14 -16.22
N ASP A 22 -2.67 -5.90 -15.17
CA ASP A 22 -3.99 -6.48 -14.99
C ASP A 22 -5.09 -5.41 -15.03
N SER A 23 -6.05 -5.59 -15.95
CA SER A 23 -7.15 -4.65 -16.17
C SER A 23 -8.03 -4.44 -14.93
N ARG A 24 -8.11 -5.43 -14.04
CA ARG A 24 -8.82 -5.33 -12.75
C ARG A 24 -8.14 -4.34 -11.83
N LEU A 25 -6.81 -4.35 -11.75
CA LEU A 25 -6.05 -3.40 -10.94
C LEU A 25 -6.30 -1.97 -11.44
N ALA A 26 -6.15 -1.73 -12.74
CA ALA A 26 -6.40 -0.41 -13.33
C ALA A 26 -7.84 0.07 -13.09
N ARG A 27 -8.84 -0.83 -13.25
CA ARG A 27 -10.24 -0.52 -12.95
C ARG A 27 -10.45 -0.17 -11.48
N HIS A 28 -9.83 -0.90 -10.56
CA HIS A 28 -10.00 -0.67 -9.12
C HIS A 28 -9.33 0.62 -8.66
N VAL A 29 -8.15 0.95 -9.20
CA VAL A 29 -7.50 2.24 -8.97
C VAL A 29 -8.41 3.38 -9.43
N ARG A 30 -9.03 3.29 -10.62
CA ARG A 30 -10.01 4.28 -11.11
C ARG A 30 -11.29 4.37 -10.27
N ASN A 31 -11.63 3.33 -9.51
CA ASN A 31 -12.80 3.34 -8.63
C ASN A 31 -12.52 3.97 -7.26
N CYS A 32 -11.24 4.09 -6.87
CA CYS A 32 -10.84 4.62 -5.59
C CYS A 32 -11.06 6.13 -5.51
N VAL A 33 -11.43 6.59 -4.32
CA VAL A 33 -11.44 7.99 -3.92
C VAL A 33 -10.53 8.15 -2.72
N LEU A 34 -9.71 9.21 -2.72
CA LEU A 34 -8.89 9.55 -1.57
C LEU A 34 -9.73 10.24 -0.51
N ARG A 35 -9.60 9.81 0.74
CA ARG A 35 -10.19 10.46 1.91
C ARG A 35 -9.07 10.75 2.89
N GLU A 36 -8.98 12.00 3.32
CA GLU A 36 -7.96 12.47 4.24
C GLU A 36 -8.64 12.98 5.50
N ASP A 37 -8.14 12.53 6.65
CA ASP A 37 -8.56 12.97 7.96
C ASP A 37 -7.33 13.06 8.89
N ALA A 38 -7.54 13.34 10.18
CA ALA A 38 -6.45 13.46 11.16
C ALA A 38 -5.58 12.19 11.29
N ARG A 39 -6.05 11.03 10.79
CA ARG A 39 -5.33 9.75 10.76
C ARG A 39 -4.61 9.51 9.44
N GLY A 40 -4.62 10.48 8.52
CA GLY A 40 -3.95 10.45 7.22
C GLY A 40 -4.84 10.01 6.05
N ALA A 41 -4.21 9.74 4.92
CA ALA A 41 -4.88 9.48 3.64
C ALA A 41 -5.25 8.00 3.46
N ARG A 42 -6.49 7.69 3.10
CA ARG A 42 -6.96 6.33 2.82
C ARG A 42 -7.75 6.24 1.53
N LEU A 43 -7.65 5.09 0.86
CA LEU A 43 -8.54 4.76 -0.25
C LEU A 43 -9.92 4.39 0.27
N SER A 44 -10.96 4.91 -0.37
CA SER A 44 -12.35 4.52 -0.15
C SER A 44 -13.08 4.35 -1.49
N LYS A 45 -14.29 3.82 -1.44
CA LYS A 45 -15.26 3.97 -2.53
C LYS A 45 -15.81 5.39 -2.55
N ALA A 46 -16.45 5.77 -3.65
CA ALA A 46 -17.15 7.06 -3.77
C ALA A 46 -18.25 7.24 -2.71
N SER A 47 -19.02 6.18 -2.43
CA SER A 47 -20.07 6.11 -1.41
C SER A 47 -20.12 4.71 -0.79
N LYS A 48 -20.82 4.56 0.35
CA LYS A 48 -20.99 3.28 1.04
C LYS A 48 -21.72 2.24 0.19
N ASP A 49 -22.71 2.68 -0.59
CA ASP A 49 -23.55 1.81 -1.44
C ASP A 49 -22.95 1.53 -2.81
N SER A 50 -21.75 2.05 -3.10
CA SER A 50 -21.09 1.83 -4.37
C SER A 50 -20.74 0.35 -4.57
N GLN A 51 -21.25 -0.21 -5.67
CA GLN A 51 -20.92 -1.57 -6.14
C GLN A 51 -19.56 -1.64 -6.82
N ARG A 52 -18.91 -0.50 -7.09
CA ARG A 52 -17.58 -0.45 -7.69
C ARG A 52 -16.53 -0.98 -6.70
N ARG A 53 -15.87 -2.07 -7.08
CA ARG A 53 -14.85 -2.77 -6.27
C ARG A 53 -13.51 -2.02 -6.30
N ILE A 54 -12.79 -2.09 -5.18
CA ILE A 54 -11.47 -1.46 -4.99
C ILE A 54 -10.43 -2.44 -4.43
N ASP A 55 -10.80 -3.71 -4.24
CA ASP A 55 -10.03 -4.70 -3.47
C ASP A 55 -8.62 -4.95 -4.02
N ALA A 56 -8.47 -5.12 -5.33
CA ALA A 56 -7.18 -5.18 -6.03
C ALA A 56 -6.27 -3.96 -5.78
N ALA A 57 -6.82 -2.74 -5.74
CA ALA A 57 -6.02 -1.54 -5.46
C ALA A 57 -5.56 -1.52 -3.99
N VAL A 58 -6.46 -1.88 -3.05
CA VAL A 58 -6.13 -2.03 -1.63
C VAL A 58 -5.07 -3.12 -1.41
N SER A 59 -5.23 -4.27 -2.07
CA SER A 59 -4.28 -5.37 -2.00
C SER A 59 -2.90 -4.96 -2.53
N CYS A 60 -2.83 -4.28 -3.68
CA CYS A 60 -1.59 -3.79 -4.25
C CYS A 60 -0.84 -2.85 -3.28
N LEU A 61 -1.55 -1.89 -2.67
CA LEU A 61 -0.93 -0.90 -1.78
C LEU A 61 -0.42 -1.55 -0.48
N MET A 62 -1.16 -2.53 0.05
CA MET A 62 -0.76 -3.28 1.26
C MET A 62 0.40 -4.22 0.98
N ALA A 63 0.43 -4.85 -0.19
CA ALA A 63 1.53 -5.69 -0.63
C ALA A 63 2.81 -4.86 -0.76
N LEU A 64 2.75 -3.67 -1.37
CA LEU A 64 3.89 -2.76 -1.47
C LEU A 64 4.35 -2.29 -0.08
N ASP A 65 3.43 -1.90 0.80
CA ASP A 65 3.78 -1.46 2.16
C ASP A 65 4.57 -2.54 2.88
N ARG A 66 4.10 -3.79 2.85
CA ARG A 66 4.81 -4.92 3.46
C ARG A 66 6.13 -5.26 2.78
N ALA A 67 6.20 -5.18 1.45
CA ALA A 67 7.42 -5.44 0.70
C ALA A 67 8.52 -4.37 0.96
N THR A 68 8.15 -3.18 1.44
CA THR A 68 9.07 -2.05 1.68
C THR A 68 9.37 -1.83 3.16
N VAL A 69 8.84 -2.65 4.07
CA VAL A 69 9.26 -2.61 5.47
C VAL A 69 10.69 -3.16 5.56
N ALA A 70 11.61 -2.35 6.09
CA ALA A 70 12.96 -2.81 6.39
C ALA A 70 12.90 -3.95 7.42
N VAL A 71 13.61 -5.04 7.13
CA VAL A 71 13.79 -6.11 8.12
C VAL A 71 14.69 -5.56 9.22
N PRO A 72 14.23 -5.53 10.48
CA PRO A 72 15.08 -5.09 11.58
C PRO A 72 16.28 -6.04 11.67
N ALA A 73 17.50 -5.47 11.71
CA ALA A 73 18.70 -6.27 11.91
C ALA A 73 18.55 -7.05 13.22
N THR A 74 18.50 -8.39 13.12
CA THR A 74 18.52 -9.23 14.30
C THR A 74 19.83 -8.97 15.04
N ARG A 75 19.75 -8.46 16.27
CA ARG A 75 20.93 -8.27 17.12
C ARG A 75 21.41 -9.67 17.53
N VAL A 76 22.39 -10.21 16.83
CA VAL A 76 23.07 -11.43 17.24
C VAL A 76 23.88 -11.07 18.48
N TYR A 77 23.39 -11.48 19.65
CA TYR A 77 24.21 -11.44 20.86
C TYR A 77 25.28 -12.52 20.69
N HIS A 78 26.50 -12.12 20.35
CA HIS A 78 27.67 -12.97 20.54
C HIS A 78 27.83 -13.17 22.05
N VAL A 79 27.36 -14.32 22.54
CA VAL A 79 27.62 -14.75 23.91
C VAL A 79 29.10 -15.16 23.93
N TYR A 80 29.87 -14.47 24.78
CA TYR A 80 31.31 -14.66 24.94
C TYR A 80 31.66 -16.14 25.12
N GLU A 81 32.63 -16.62 24.33
CA GLU A 81 33.31 -17.90 24.54
C GLU A 81 34.12 -17.86 25.84
N LEU A 82 33.95 -18.93 26.63
CA LEU A 82 34.70 -19.45 27.80
C LEU A 82 35.66 -18.53 28.55
#